data_AF-A0A961BIJ3-F1
#
_entry.id   AF-A0A961BIJ3-F1
#
_cell.length_a   1.000
_cell.length_b   1.000
_cell.length_c   1.000
_cell.angle_alpha   90.00
_cell.angle_beta   90.00
_cell.angle_gamma   90.00
#
_symmetry.space_group_name_H-M   'P 1'
#
loop_
_entity.id
_entity.type
_entity.pdbx_description
1 polymer ?
#
loop_
_entity_poly.entity_id
_entity_poly.type
_entity_poly.pdbx_seq_one_letter_code
_entity_poly.pdbx_strand_id
1 'polypeptide(L)'
;MANLPPNEWTDLAQSLPSLGPLLEQSDRPLPPLAEFLAKVDESRYSMEDWGEALAAFHAWLQKCNIRQRPLGSMLGYVECCNLTLNAAIPTPDLSQLVVGMLDQYGFDAARKAEG
;
A
#
# COMPACT_ATOMS: atom_id res chain seq x y z
N MET A 1 6.42 -27.87 5.62
CA MET A 1 5.36 -27.02 6.18
C MET A 1 6.06 -25.85 6.85
N ALA A 2 6.18 -24.71 6.16
CA ALA A 2 6.91 -23.57 6.70
C ALA A 2 6.08 -22.91 7.81
N ASN A 3 6.60 -23.01 9.03
CA ASN A 3 6.07 -22.39 10.22
C ASN A 3 6.36 -20.88 10.11
N LEU A 4 5.36 -20.09 9.73
CA LEU A 4 5.50 -18.63 9.63
C LEU A 4 5.64 -18.08 11.06
N PRO A 5 6.68 -17.26 11.36
CA PRO A 5 6.74 -16.56 12.63
C PRO A 5 5.50 -15.65 12.77
N PRO A 6 5.08 -15.29 13.99
CA PRO A 6 4.02 -14.30 14.21
C PRO A 6 4.48 -13.00 13.53
N ASN A 7 4.03 -12.81 12.30
CA ASN A 7 4.50 -11.76 11.43
C ASN A 7 3.90 -10.46 11.93
N GLU A 8 4.74 -9.46 12.20
CA GLU A 8 4.37 -8.16 12.76
C GLU A 8 3.25 -7.47 11.92
N TRP A 9 3.20 -7.79 10.63
CA TRP A 9 2.10 -7.43 9.73
C TRP A 9 0.72 -7.95 10.15
N THR A 10 0.64 -9.13 10.78
CA THR A 10 -0.61 -9.71 11.30
C THR A 10 -1.09 -8.94 12.54
N ASP A 11 -0.17 -8.48 13.39
CA ASP A 11 -0.51 -7.64 14.54
C ASP A 11 -1.03 -6.27 14.07
N LEU A 12 -0.34 -5.70 13.08
CA LEU A 12 -0.81 -4.50 12.39
C LEU A 12 -2.20 -4.70 11.77
N ALA A 13 -2.46 -5.85 11.14
CA ALA A 13 -3.76 -6.16 10.53
C ALA A 13 -4.90 -6.26 11.56
N GLN A 14 -4.61 -6.61 12.82
CA GLN A 14 -5.60 -6.60 13.89
C GLN A 14 -5.98 -5.18 14.30
N SER A 15 -4.99 -4.28 14.30
CA SER A 15 -5.20 -2.86 14.59
C SER A 15 -5.80 -2.10 13.40
N LEU A 16 -5.46 -2.52 12.18
CA LEU A 16 -5.89 -1.92 10.91
C LEU A 16 -6.59 -3.00 10.05
N PRO A 17 -7.88 -3.25 10.29
CA PRO A 17 -8.61 -4.31 9.58
C PRO A 17 -8.66 -4.10 8.07
N SER A 18 -8.53 -2.86 7.60
CA SER A 18 -8.44 -2.49 6.18
C SER A 18 -7.28 -3.19 5.45
N LEU A 19 -6.20 -3.54 6.16
CA LEU A 19 -5.04 -4.23 5.59
C LEU A 19 -5.21 -5.75 5.53
N GLY A 20 -6.14 -6.33 6.28
CA GLY A 20 -6.33 -7.79 6.38
C GLY A 20 -6.50 -8.46 5.00
N PRO A 21 -7.47 -8.05 4.17
CA PRO A 21 -7.69 -8.64 2.85
C PRO A 21 -6.49 -8.50 1.90
N LEU A 22 -5.77 -7.38 1.99
CA LEU A 22 -4.57 -7.13 1.21
C LEU A 22 -3.43 -8.06 1.61
N LEU A 23 -3.19 -8.23 2.92
CA LEU A 23 -2.13 -9.09 3.43
C LEU A 23 -2.39 -10.57 3.14
N GLU A 24 -3.64 -11.01 3.25
CA GLU A 24 -4.04 -12.37 2.90
C GLU A 24 -3.82 -12.67 1.41
N GLN A 25 -4.09 -11.70 0.53
CA GLN A 25 -3.97 -11.83 -0.92
C GLN A 25 -2.61 -11.35 -1.48
N SER A 26 -1.69 -10.95 -0.61
CA SER A 26 -0.39 -10.40 -1.02
C SER A 26 0.46 -11.47 -1.72
N ASP A 27 1.14 -11.06 -2.79
CA ASP A 27 2.22 -11.88 -3.36
C ASP A 27 3.41 -11.79 -2.41
N ARG A 28 3.63 -12.83 -1.59
CA ARG A 28 4.78 -12.90 -0.70
C ARG A 28 6.09 -12.96 -1.51
N PRO A 29 7.20 -12.39 -0.99
CA PRO A 29 7.42 -11.95 0.39
C PRO A 29 6.88 -10.54 0.70
N LEU A 30 6.42 -10.36 1.95
CA LEU A 30 6.09 -9.05 2.48
C LEU A 30 7.38 -8.25 2.73
N PRO A 31 7.38 -6.92 2.50
CA PRO A 31 8.49 -6.07 2.91
C PRO A 31 8.64 -6.04 4.45
N PRO A 32 9.81 -5.67 4.98
CA PRO A 32 9.98 -5.49 6.43
C PRO A 32 8.98 -4.47 6.98
N LEU A 33 8.32 -4.77 8.10
CA LEU A 33 7.34 -3.84 8.68
C LEU A 33 7.99 -2.50 9.05
N ALA A 34 9.23 -2.52 9.53
CA ALA A 34 9.99 -1.31 9.84
C ALA A 34 10.12 -0.35 8.65
N GLU A 35 10.21 -0.86 7.41
CA GLU A 35 10.26 -0.03 6.21
C GLU A 35 8.91 0.66 5.97
N PHE A 36 7.80 -0.04 6.19
CA PHE A 36 6.47 0.57 6.14
C PHE A 36 6.30 1.66 7.20
N LEU A 37 6.66 1.37 8.45
CA LEU A 37 6.55 2.33 9.55
C LEU A 37 7.38 3.58 9.30
N ALA A 38 8.60 3.44 8.77
CA ALA A 38 9.43 4.59 8.40
C ALA A 38 8.75 5.47 7.33
N LYS A 39 8.11 4.87 6.32
CA LYS A 39 7.36 5.63 5.29
C LYS A 39 6.16 6.37 5.86
N VAL A 40 5.46 5.76 6.81
CA VAL A 40 4.35 6.40 7.53
C VAL A 40 4.87 7.59 8.33
N ASP A 41 5.92 7.39 9.13
CA ASP A 41 6.53 8.43 9.99
C ASP A 41 7.11 9.60 9.19
N GLU A 42 7.69 9.34 8.01
CA GLU A 42 8.20 10.37 7.09
C GLU A 42 7.09 11.10 6.34
N SER A 43 5.87 10.58 6.36
CA SER A 43 4.70 11.21 5.75
C SER A 43 3.96 12.10 6.74
N ARG A 44 3.11 12.98 6.22
CA ARG A 44 2.16 13.76 7.03
C ARG A 44 0.87 13.01 7.37
N TYR A 45 0.73 11.78 6.88
CA TYR A 45 -0.48 10.98 6.99
C TYR A 45 -0.34 9.98 8.13
N SER A 46 -1.44 9.68 8.80
CA SER A 46 -1.46 8.71 9.88
C SER A 46 -1.32 7.28 9.35
N MET A 47 -1.01 6.34 10.24
CA MET A 47 -0.99 4.93 9.90
C MET A 47 -2.35 4.42 9.38
N GLU A 48 -3.46 4.97 9.89
CA GLU A 48 -4.82 4.69 9.43
C GLU A 48 -5.02 5.15 7.98
N ASP A 49 -4.58 6.37 7.64
CA ASP A 49 -4.64 6.90 6.27
C ASP A 49 -3.88 6.01 5.28
N TRP A 50 -2.71 5.51 5.68
CA TRP A 50 -1.92 4.57 4.88
C TRP A 50 -2.63 3.22 4.72
N GLY A 51 -3.24 2.72 5.79
CA GLY A 51 -4.06 1.51 5.77
C GLY A 51 -5.23 1.62 4.79
N GLU A 52 -5.94 2.75 4.83
CA GLU A 52 -7.04 3.04 3.92
C GLU A 52 -6.58 3.21 2.47
N ALA A 53 -5.45 3.89 2.24
CA ALA A 53 -4.90 4.08 0.91
C ALA A 53 -4.49 2.75 0.26
N LEU A 54 -3.86 1.86 1.03
CA LEU A 54 -3.50 0.52 0.56
C LEU A 54 -4.73 -0.35 0.31
N ALA A 55 -5.77 -0.24 1.13
CA ALA A 55 -7.04 -0.93 0.91
C ALA A 55 -7.76 -0.41 -0.35
N ALA A 56 -7.78 0.91 -0.56
CA ALA A 56 -8.36 1.53 -1.75
C ALA A 56 -7.62 1.10 -3.03
N PHE A 57 -6.29 1.04 -2.96
CA PHE A 57 -5.47 0.52 -4.04
C PHE A 57 -5.75 -0.97 -4.30
N HIS A 58 -5.81 -1.80 -3.25
CA HIS A 58 -6.18 -3.21 -3.38
C HIS A 58 -7.52 -3.38 -4.10
N ALA A 59 -8.53 -2.60 -3.72
CA ALA A 59 -9.85 -2.59 -4.34
C ALA A 59 -9.79 -2.12 -5.81
N TRP A 60 -8.96 -1.12 -6.13
CA TRP A 60 -8.73 -0.69 -7.51
C TRP A 60 -8.15 -1.83 -8.36
N LEU A 61 -7.13 -2.54 -7.86
CA LEU A 61 -6.56 -3.69 -8.55
C LEU A 61 -7.60 -4.81 -8.78
N GLN A 62 -8.51 -5.03 -7.83
CA GLN A 62 -9.62 -5.97 -7.99
C GLN A 62 -10.58 -5.51 -9.11
N LYS A 63 -10.95 -4.23 -9.14
CA LYS A 63 -11.78 -3.66 -10.22
C LYS A 63 -11.13 -3.80 -11.59
N CYS A 64 -9.82 -3.65 -11.68
CA CYS A 64 -9.05 -3.84 -12.92
C CYS A 64 -8.77 -5.32 -13.26
N ASN A 65 -9.27 -6.27 -12.46
CA ASN A 65 -9.02 -7.71 -12.60
C ASN A 65 -7.52 -8.09 -12.62
N ILE A 66 -6.68 -7.25 -12.02
CA ILE A 66 -5.27 -7.53 -11.79
C ILE A 66 -5.21 -8.49 -10.60
N ARG A 67 -4.44 -9.57 -10.69
CA ARG A 67 -4.31 -10.55 -9.59
C ARG A 67 -3.11 -10.31 -8.70
N GLN A 68 -2.07 -9.68 -9.25
CA GLN A 68 -0.84 -9.41 -8.53
C GLN A 68 -1.05 -8.33 -7.45
N ARG A 69 -0.59 -8.59 -6.24
CA ARG A 69 -0.55 -7.74 -5.05
C ARG A 69 0.87 -7.66 -4.48
N PRO A 70 1.84 -7.13 -5.23
CA PRO A 70 3.20 -6.94 -4.73
C PRO A 70 3.21 -5.79 -3.71
N LEU A 71 3.08 -6.11 -2.42
CA LEU A 71 2.90 -5.10 -1.36
C LEU A 71 4.03 -4.06 -1.36
N GLY A 72 5.28 -4.46 -1.58
CA GLY A 72 6.41 -3.52 -1.67
C GLY A 72 6.25 -2.48 -2.79
N SER A 73 5.81 -2.91 -3.98
CA SER A 73 5.53 -2.00 -5.09
C SER A 73 4.33 -1.10 -4.81
N MET A 74 3.31 -1.62 -4.13
CA MET A 74 2.15 -0.83 -3.71
C MET A 74 2.56 0.26 -2.72
N LEU A 75 3.37 -0.08 -1.71
CA LEU A 75 3.91 0.88 -0.75
C LEU A 75 4.72 1.98 -1.42
N GLY A 76 5.63 1.62 -2.33
CA GLY A 76 6.41 2.61 -3.08
C GLY A 76 5.54 3.53 -3.94
N TYR A 77 4.43 3.02 -4.49
CA TYR A 77 3.49 3.85 -5.24
C TYR A 77 2.76 4.86 -4.33
N VAL A 78 2.27 4.41 -3.17
CA VAL A 78 1.60 5.29 -2.19
C VAL A 78 2.56 6.38 -1.68
N GLU A 79 3.80 6.01 -1.40
CA GLU A 79 4.88 6.95 -1.05
C GLU A 79 5.11 7.99 -2.16
N CYS A 80 5.24 7.55 -3.42
CA CYS A 80 5.36 8.46 -4.56
C CYS A 80 4.17 9.42 -4.69
N CYS A 81 2.94 8.94 -4.42
CA CYS A 81 1.75 9.79 -4.41
C CYS A 81 1.88 10.88 -3.35
N ASN A 82 2.25 10.51 -2.12
CA ASN A 82 2.48 11.45 -1.02
C ASN A 82 3.54 12.51 -1.39
N LEU A 83 4.66 12.11 -1.99
CA LEU A 83 5.74 13.01 -2.40
C LEU A 83 5.37 13.96 -3.55
N THR A 84 4.35 13.63 -4.36
CA THR A 84 3.92 14.45 -5.49
C THR A 84 3.05 15.63 -5.05
N LEU A 85 2.50 15.60 -3.83
CA LEU A 85 1.69 16.70 -3.34
C LEU A 85 2.54 17.92 -2.96
N ASN A 86 2.28 19.04 -3.63
CA ASN A 86 2.83 20.33 -3.24
C ASN A 86 2.21 20.80 -1.91
N ALA A 87 3.02 21.34 -0.99
CA ALA A 87 2.62 21.72 0.36
C ALA A 87 1.54 22.84 0.43
N ALA A 88 1.24 23.49 -0.71
CA ALA A 88 0.33 24.63 -0.79
C ALA A 88 -1.14 24.27 -1.11
N ILE A 89 -1.47 23.01 -1.42
CA ILE A 89 -2.84 22.59 -1.76
C ILE A 89 -3.46 21.86 -0.55
N PRO A 90 -4.72 22.17 -0.16
CA PRO A 90 -5.42 21.44 0.89
C PRO A 90 -5.38 19.94 0.59
N THR A 91 -4.93 19.18 1.57
CA THR A 91 -4.60 17.78 1.37
C THR A 91 -5.86 16.95 1.16
N PRO A 92 -6.04 16.31 0.00
CA PRO A 92 -7.01 15.22 -0.08
C PRO A 92 -6.54 14.07 0.82
N ASP A 93 -7.49 13.27 1.28
CA ASP A 93 -7.21 12.00 1.96
C ASP A 93 -6.26 11.16 1.10
N LEU A 94 -5.29 10.49 1.74
CA LEU A 94 -4.26 9.73 1.01
C LEU A 94 -4.89 8.67 0.08
N SER A 95 -5.99 8.08 0.50
CA SER A 95 -6.76 7.12 -0.29
C SER A 95 -7.34 7.73 -1.58
N GLN A 96 -7.89 8.95 -1.52
CA GLN A 96 -8.42 9.66 -2.69
C GLN A 96 -7.30 10.06 -3.66
N LEU A 97 -6.16 10.51 -3.13
CA LEU A 97 -4.99 10.82 -3.92
C LEU A 97 -4.50 9.58 -4.69
N VAL A 98 -4.32 8.47 -3.99
CA VAL A 98 -3.82 7.22 -4.58
C VAL A 98 -4.78 6.72 -5.65
N VAL A 99 -6.10 6.70 -5.39
CA VAL A 99 -7.09 6.30 -6.40
C VAL A 99 -7.05 7.22 -7.62
N GLY A 100 -6.97 8.54 -7.43
CA GLY A 100 -6.88 9.49 -8.53
C GLY A 100 -5.62 9.30 -9.40
N MET A 101 -4.48 9.02 -8.76
CA MET A 101 -3.24 8.70 -9.47
C MET A 101 -3.33 7.37 -10.22
N LEU A 102 -3.97 6.36 -9.63
CA LEU A 102 -4.19 5.06 -10.27
C LEU A 102 -5.13 5.16 -11.47
N ASP A 103 -6.20 5.95 -11.38
CA ASP A 103 -7.11 6.16 -12.51
C ASP A 103 -6.44 6.99 -13.63
N GLN A 104 -5.52 7.89 -13.29
CA GLN A 104 -4.81 8.72 -14.27
C GLN A 104 -3.63 8.01 -14.94
N TYR A 105 -2.81 7.29 -14.18
CA TYR A 105 -1.53 6.72 -14.64
C TYR A 105 -1.49 5.19 -14.63
N GLY A 106 -2.40 4.54 -13.90
CA GLY A 106 -2.42 3.09 -13.71
C GLY A 106 -1.32 2.58 -12.79
N PHE A 107 -1.22 1.25 -12.73
CA PHE A 107 -0.18 0.51 -12.02
C PHE A 107 0.27 -0.70 -12.83
N ASP A 108 1.53 -0.71 -13.26
CA ASP A 108 2.14 -1.85 -13.93
C ASP A 108 2.85 -2.73 -12.90
N ALA A 109 2.15 -3.76 -12.43
CA ALA A 109 2.66 -4.69 -11.42
C ALA A 109 3.78 -5.62 -11.95
N ALA A 110 4.00 -5.67 -13.26
CA ALA A 110 4.81 -6.69 -13.92
C ALA A 110 6.27 -6.28 -14.19
N ARG A 111 6.62 -4.98 -14.16
CA ARG A 111 7.92 -4.50 -14.67
C ARG A 111 9.11 -4.52 -13.69
N LYS A 112 9.00 -5.08 -12.48
CA LYS A 112 10.13 -5.16 -11.51
C LYS A 112 10.48 -6.58 -11.02
N ALA A 113 10.07 -7.63 -11.73
CA ALA A 113 10.55 -9.00 -11.45
C ALA A 113 11.72 -9.43 -12.34
N GLU A 114 12.09 -8.65 -13.36
CA GLU A 114 13.15 -8.98 -14.31
C GLU A 114 14.13 -7.80 -14.41
N GLY A 115 15.26 -7.90 -13.70
CA GLY A 115 16.37 -6.95 -13.73
C GLY A 115 17.60 -7.54 -13.04
#